data_AF-A0A3D0ZC47-F1
#
_entry.id   AF-A0A3D0ZC47-F1
#
_cell.length_a   1.000
_cell.length_b   1.000
_cell.length_c   1.000
_cell.angle_alpha   90.00
_cell.angle_beta   90.00
_cell.angle_gamma   90.00
#
_symmetry.space_group_name_H-M   'P 1'
#
loop_
_entity.id
_entity.type
_entity.pdbx_description
1 polymer ?
#
loop_
_entity_poly.entity_id
_entity_poly.type
_entity_poly.pdbx_seq_one_letter_code
_entity_poly.pdbx_strand_id
1 'polypeptide(L)'
;MVAKAAALQKLIQSAVLKREWTDFETLLNRLNEVSAEMAVLEKDREALFAGFLPVPVELAGGDKGRFYTLCMRFTPEQRREIGEIYRSLKLEAIRVRLANEALLEYITEVRATMAGFFELAFPDRSGKIYTPRGTPVSHDMRSMVLNRRM
;
A
#
# COMPACT_ATOMS: atom_id res chain seq x y z
N MET A 1 -3.59 18.02 0.41
CA MET A 1 -3.97 16.59 0.35
C MET A 1 -2.86 15.68 0.88
N VAL A 2 -1.60 15.85 0.47
CA VAL A 2 -0.52 14.96 0.93
C VAL A 2 -0.24 15.02 2.43
N ALA A 3 -0.35 16.21 3.03
CA ALA A 3 -0.28 16.36 4.50
C ALA A 3 -1.36 15.58 5.26
N LYS A 4 -2.56 15.41 4.67
CA LYS A 4 -3.63 14.59 5.25
C LYS A 4 -3.31 13.10 5.13
N ALA A 5 -2.77 12.65 3.99
CA ALA A 5 -2.34 11.27 3.79
C ALA A 5 -1.22 10.88 4.79
N ALA A 6 -0.24 11.76 4.98
CA ALA A 6 0.84 11.54 5.96
C ALA A 6 0.32 11.47 7.41
N ALA A 7 -0.68 12.29 7.76
CA ALA A 7 -1.32 12.23 9.07
C ALA A 7 -2.10 10.92 9.27
N LEU A 8 -2.83 10.46 8.25
CA LEU A 8 -3.54 9.18 8.26
C LEU A 8 -2.58 8.00 8.38
N GLN A 9 -1.44 8.01 7.68
CA GLN A 9 -0.42 6.96 7.80
C GLN A 9 0.16 6.87 9.21
N LYS A 10 0.40 8.00 9.88
CA LYS A 10 0.85 8.00 11.29
C LYS A 10 -0.21 7.40 12.23
N LEU A 11 -1.49 7.72 11.99
CA LEU A 11 -2.59 7.16 12.78
C LEU A 11 -2.72 5.65 12.56
N ILE A 12 -2.63 5.19 11.31
CA ILE A 12 -2.61 3.75 10.96
C ILE A 12 -1.47 3.04 11.69
N GLN A 13 -0.25 3.57 11.58
CA GLN A 13 0.92 2.99 12.23
C GLN A 13 0.72 2.88 13.74
N SER A 14 0.11 3.89 14.37
CA SER A 14 -0.19 3.87 15.80
C SER A 14 -1.28 2.86 16.19
N ALA A 15 -2.34 2.71 15.38
CA ALA A 15 -3.43 1.77 15.61
C ALA A 15 -2.95 0.31 15.45
N VAL A 16 -2.09 0.06 14.46
CA VAL A 16 -1.42 -1.22 14.24
C VAL A 16 -0.53 -1.59 15.44
N LEU A 17 0.28 -0.65 15.92
CA LEU A 17 1.12 -0.85 17.11
C LEU A 17 0.29 -1.12 18.37
N LYS A 18 -0.91 -0.56 18.47
CA LYS A 18 -1.83 -0.73 19.61
C LYS A 18 -2.78 -1.93 19.47
N ARG A 19 -2.74 -2.67 18.36
CA ARG A 19 -3.70 -3.76 18.03
C ARG A 19 -5.17 -3.30 18.03
N GLU A 20 -5.43 -2.05 17.68
CA GLU A 20 -6.78 -1.50 17.54
C GLU A 20 -7.32 -1.82 16.13
N TRP A 21 -7.76 -3.08 15.94
CA TRP A 21 -8.10 -3.65 14.63
C TRP A 21 -9.29 -2.97 13.93
N THR A 22 -10.26 -2.44 14.68
CA THR A 22 -11.44 -1.75 14.14
C THR A 22 -11.09 -0.40 13.50
N ASP A 23 -10.10 0.28 14.06
CA ASP A 23 -9.60 1.55 13.54
C ASP A 23 -8.74 1.34 12.29
N PHE A 24 -8.05 0.19 12.21
CA PHE A 24 -7.22 -0.17 11.07
C PHE A 24 -8.02 -0.30 9.76
N GLU A 25 -9.16 -0.99 9.77
CA GLU A 25 -10.00 -1.16 8.57
C GLU A 25 -10.59 0.18 8.08
N THR A 26 -11.04 1.02 9.01
CA THR A 26 -11.54 2.37 8.71
C THR A 26 -10.46 3.24 8.07
N LEU A 27 -9.24 3.16 8.60
CA LEU A 27 -8.12 3.93 8.08
C LEU A 27 -7.60 3.40 6.74
N LEU A 28 -7.65 2.08 6.50
CA LEU A 28 -7.34 1.48 5.20
C LEU A 28 -8.34 1.93 4.12
N ASN A 29 -9.64 1.94 4.44
CA ASN A 29 -10.66 2.42 3.51
C ASN A 29 -10.41 3.89 3.12
N ARG A 30 -10.11 4.74 4.09
CA ARG A 30 -9.70 6.14 3.83
C ARG A 30 -8.43 6.25 3.00
N LEU A 31 -7.45 5.39 3.23
CA LEU A 31 -6.22 5.37 2.43
C LEU A 31 -6.52 5.00 0.97
N ASN A 32 -7.42 4.04 0.74
CA ASN A 32 -7.85 3.65 -0.60
C ASN A 32 -8.59 4.77 -1.33
N GLU A 33 -9.50 5.48 -0.66
CA GLU A 33 -10.20 6.65 -1.21
C GLU A 33 -9.21 7.73 -1.67
N VAL A 34 -8.27 8.11 -0.79
CA VAL A 34 -7.24 9.12 -1.11
C VAL A 34 -6.32 8.64 -2.24
N SER A 35 -6.01 7.34 -2.29
CA SER A 35 -5.20 6.76 -3.36
C SER A 35 -5.92 6.82 -4.71
N ALA A 36 -7.24 6.59 -4.72
CA ALA A 36 -8.05 6.71 -5.93
C ALA A 36 -8.11 8.16 -6.42
N GLU A 37 -8.30 9.13 -5.52
CA GLU A 37 -8.25 10.55 -5.85
C GLU A 37 -6.88 10.95 -6.44
N MET A 38 -5.78 10.46 -5.83
CA MET A 38 -4.43 10.70 -6.35
C MET A 38 -4.21 10.12 -7.75
N ALA A 39 -4.75 8.93 -8.03
CA ALA A 39 -4.63 8.31 -9.34
C ALA A 39 -5.35 9.12 -10.43
N VAL A 40 -6.51 9.70 -10.10
CA VAL A 40 -7.23 10.62 -11.01
C VAL A 40 -6.40 11.88 -11.26
N LEU A 41 -5.89 12.53 -10.21
CA LEU A 41 -5.07 13.74 -10.35
C LEU A 41 -3.78 13.50 -11.12
N GLU A 42 -3.14 12.34 -10.96
CA GLU A 42 -1.94 11.99 -11.72
C GLU A 42 -2.27 11.77 -13.21
N LYS A 43 -3.42 11.18 -13.52
CA LYS A 43 -3.90 11.05 -14.90
C LYS A 43 -4.17 12.42 -15.53
N ASP A 44 -4.78 13.34 -14.79
CA ASP A 44 -5.03 14.70 -15.24
C ASP A 44 -3.71 15.46 -15.46
N ARG A 45 -2.74 15.31 -14.54
CA ARG A 45 -1.38 15.86 -14.71
C ARG A 45 -0.75 15.32 -15.98
N GLU A 46 -0.83 14.02 -16.22
CA GLU A 46 -0.25 13.40 -17.40
C GLU A 46 -0.90 13.88 -18.69
N ALA A 47 -2.23 14.01 -18.72
CA ALA A 47 -2.96 14.57 -19.85
C ALA A 47 -2.57 16.03 -20.13
N LEU A 48 -2.45 16.86 -19.09
CA LEU A 48 -1.98 18.24 -19.22
C LEU A 48 -0.57 18.29 -19.81
N PHE A 49 0.35 17.48 -19.28
CA PHE A 49 1.73 17.45 -19.76
C PHE A 49 1.81 16.95 -21.21
N ALA A 50 1.00 15.96 -21.61
CA ALA A 50 0.93 15.49 -22.98
C ALA A 50 0.39 16.57 -23.94
N GLY A 51 -0.58 17.37 -23.48
CA GLY A 51 -1.11 18.51 -24.26
C GLY A 51 -0.07 19.61 -24.50
N PHE A 52 0.79 19.90 -23.52
CA PHE A 52 1.84 20.91 -23.68
C PHE A 52 3.12 20.37 -24.33
N LEU A 53 3.48 19.12 -24.07
CA LEU A 53 4.68 18.45 -24.55
C LEU A 53 4.31 17.07 -25.11
N PRO A 54 4.06 16.93 -26.43
CA PRO A 54 3.73 15.66 -27.06
C PRO A 54 5.00 14.81 -27.30
N VAL A 55 5.92 14.81 -26.33
CA VAL A 55 7.17 14.03 -26.38
C VAL A 55 7.04 12.89 -25.38
N PRO A 56 7.33 11.64 -25.79
CA PRO A 56 7.38 10.50 -24.88
C PRO A 56 8.30 10.76 -23.68
N VAL A 57 7.91 10.26 -22.50
CA VAL A 57 8.60 10.52 -21.23
C VAL A 57 10.06 10.06 -21.28
N GLU A 58 10.31 8.94 -21.96
CA GLU A 58 11.63 8.31 -22.09
C GLU A 58 12.58 9.22 -22.89
N LEU A 59 12.08 9.83 -23.96
CA LEU A 59 12.83 10.75 -24.81
C LEU A 59 13.03 12.13 -24.17
N ALA A 60 12.16 12.50 -23.23
CA ALA A 60 12.26 13.75 -22.50
C ALA A 60 13.21 13.70 -21.29
N GLY A 61 13.94 12.60 -21.08
CA GLY A 61 14.81 12.42 -19.90
C GLY A 61 14.02 12.11 -18.62
N GLY A 62 12.90 11.40 -18.76
CA GLY A 62 11.99 11.04 -17.68
C GLY A 62 11.09 12.19 -17.24
N ASP A 63 10.30 11.92 -16.19
CA ASP A 63 9.35 12.89 -15.61
C ASP A 63 10.03 14.22 -15.20
N LYS A 64 11.28 14.14 -14.70
CA LYS A 64 12.08 15.31 -14.34
C LYS A 64 12.42 16.16 -15.56
N GLY A 65 12.91 15.55 -16.65
CA GLY A 65 13.26 16.30 -17.85
C GLY A 65 12.02 16.89 -18.52
N ARG A 66 10.92 16.13 -18.60
CA ARG A 66 9.63 16.63 -19.14
C ARG A 66 9.12 17.86 -18.38
N PHE A 67 9.24 17.86 -17.05
CA PHE A 67 8.88 19.00 -16.20
C PHE A 67 9.73 20.25 -16.48
N TYR A 68 11.06 20.11 -16.55
CA TYR A 68 11.93 21.27 -16.80
C TYR A 68 11.74 21.84 -18.21
N THR A 69 11.51 20.98 -19.21
CA THR A 69 11.20 21.43 -20.57
C THR A 69 9.88 22.20 -20.62
N LEU A 70 8.87 21.78 -19.86
CA LEU A 70 7.62 22.53 -19.71
C LEU A 70 7.86 23.89 -19.02
N CYS A 71 8.66 23.92 -17.95
CA CYS A 71 8.97 25.13 -17.20
C CYS A 71 9.62 26.23 -18.06
N MET A 72 10.40 25.88 -19.08
CA MET A 72 11.05 26.87 -19.96
C MET A 72 10.06 27.80 -20.68
N ARG A 73 8.78 27.42 -20.79
CA ARG A 73 7.74 28.24 -21.44
C ARG A 73 7.16 29.33 -20.53
N PHE A 74 7.46 29.31 -19.23
CA PHE A 74 6.94 30.26 -18.27
C PHE A 74 7.93 31.40 -17.99
N THR A 75 7.44 32.46 -17.33
CA THR A 75 8.29 33.54 -16.81
C THR A 75 9.22 33.04 -15.69
N PRO A 76 10.35 33.71 -15.41
CA PRO A 76 11.26 33.33 -14.33
C PRO A 76 10.58 33.20 -12.95
N GLU A 77 9.61 34.07 -12.66
CA GLU A 77 8.85 34.09 -11.41
C GLU A 77 7.97 32.84 -11.30
N GLN A 78 7.20 32.52 -12.34
CA GLN A 78 6.37 31.31 -12.41
C GLN A 78 7.20 30.03 -12.37
N ARG A 79 8.37 30.01 -13.01
CA ARG A 79 9.29 28.85 -12.96
C ARG A 79 9.76 28.57 -11.54
N ARG A 80 10.03 29.61 -10.76
CA ARG A 80 10.45 29.45 -9.36
C ARG A 80 9.32 28.83 -8.54
N GLU A 81 8.12 29.40 -8.62
CA GLU A 81 6.94 28.93 -7.90
C GLU A 81 6.57 27.47 -8.26
N ILE A 82 6.44 27.17 -9.55
CA ILE A 82 6.13 25.81 -10.04
C ILE A 82 7.26 24.83 -9.64
N GLY A 83 8.51 25.28 -9.69
CA GLY A 83 9.67 24.49 -9.27
C GLY A 83 9.67 24.16 -7.78
N GLU A 84 9.21 25.07 -6.92
CA GLU A 84 9.05 24.84 -5.49
C GLU A 84 7.92 23.85 -5.20
N ILE A 85 6.76 24.03 -5.85
CA ILE A 85 5.61 23.13 -5.72
C ILE A 85 5.99 21.71 -6.15
N TYR A 86 6.68 21.56 -7.30
CA TYR A 86 7.11 20.25 -7.80
C TYR A 86 8.07 19.55 -6.85
N ARG A 87 9.04 20.27 -6.26
CA ARG A 87 9.96 19.70 -5.28
C ARG A 87 9.24 19.28 -4.00
N SER A 88 8.34 20.12 -3.51
CA SER A 88 7.51 19.81 -2.34
C SER A 88 6.69 18.54 -2.58
N LEU A 89 6.01 18.46 -3.73
CA LEU A 89 5.22 17.29 -4.11
C LEU A 89 6.07 16.01 -4.19
N LYS A 90 7.27 16.07 -4.82
CA LYS A 90 8.19 14.92 -4.89
C LYS A 90 8.62 14.44 -3.51
N LEU A 91 8.98 15.35 -2.62
CA LEU A 91 9.39 15.02 -1.26
C LEU A 91 8.25 14.35 -0.48
N GLU A 92 7.04 14.89 -0.59
CA GLU A 92 5.87 14.31 0.05
C GLU A 92 5.50 12.93 -0.51
N ALA A 93 5.60 12.74 -1.84
CA ALA A 93 5.37 11.45 -2.47
C ALA A 93 6.39 10.38 -2.01
N ILE A 94 7.67 10.76 -1.88
CA ILE A 94 8.71 9.88 -1.33
C ILE A 94 8.38 9.51 0.13
N ARG A 95 7.94 10.46 0.95
CA ARG A 95 7.54 10.18 2.34
C ARG A 95 6.40 9.17 2.42
N VAL A 96 5.35 9.34 1.62
CA VAL A 96 4.22 8.41 1.57
C VAL A 96 4.68 7.02 1.13
N ARG A 97 5.55 6.94 0.13
CA ARG A 97 6.12 5.68 -0.36
C ARG A 97 6.90 4.95 0.74
N LEU A 98 7.80 5.64 1.42
CA LEU A 98 8.60 5.06 2.52
C LEU A 98 7.71 4.55 3.66
N ALA A 99 6.68 5.31 4.02
CA ALA A 99 5.73 4.89 5.05
C ALA A 99 4.94 3.63 4.63
N ASN A 100 4.58 3.51 3.34
CA ASN A 100 3.93 2.30 2.82
C ASN A 100 4.87 1.09 2.80
N GLU A 101 6.12 1.27 2.39
CA GLU A 101 7.14 0.21 2.40
C GLU A 101 7.36 -0.32 3.83
N ALA A 102 7.50 0.58 4.82
CA ALA A 102 7.63 0.20 6.23
C ALA A 102 6.39 -0.54 6.77
N LEU A 103 5.17 -0.14 6.36
CA LEU A 103 3.94 -0.82 6.77
C LEU A 103 3.87 -2.24 6.18
N LEU A 104 4.26 -2.41 4.92
CA LEU A 104 4.29 -3.71 4.26
C LEU A 104 5.33 -4.65 4.90
N GLU A 105 6.49 -4.13 5.25
CA GLU A 105 7.52 -4.87 5.97
C GLU A 105 7.00 -5.35 7.33
N TYR A 106 6.39 -4.46 8.11
CA TYR A 106 5.78 -4.81 9.39
C TYR A 106 4.69 -5.89 9.26
N ILE A 107 3.77 -5.76 8.31
CA ILE A 107 2.71 -6.75 8.08
C ILE A 107 3.31 -8.11 7.71
N THR A 108 4.37 -8.11 6.90
CA THR A 108 5.06 -9.33 6.48
C THR A 108 5.73 -10.01 7.66
N GLU A 109 6.40 -9.23 8.54
CA GLU A 109 7.03 -9.72 9.75
C GLU A 109 6.00 -10.32 10.72
N VAL A 110 4.92 -9.59 11.02
CA VAL A 110 3.86 -10.08 11.91
C VAL A 110 3.24 -11.37 11.38
N ARG A 111 3.01 -11.46 10.06
CA ARG A 111 2.50 -12.69 9.43
C ARG A 111 3.48 -13.85 9.62
N ALA A 112 4.77 -13.61 9.44
CA ALA A 112 5.80 -14.64 9.63
C ALA A 112 5.88 -15.10 11.09
N THR A 113 5.84 -14.17 12.05
CA THR A 113 5.82 -14.49 13.48
C THR A 113 4.58 -15.29 13.87
N MET A 114 3.41 -14.91 13.36
CA MET A 114 2.17 -15.66 13.58
C MET A 114 2.25 -17.08 12.99
N ALA A 115 2.76 -17.22 11.77
CA ALA A 115 2.95 -18.53 11.15
C ALA A 115 3.87 -19.44 12.01
N GLY A 116 5.01 -18.92 12.46
CA GLY A 116 5.91 -19.66 13.34
C GLY A 116 5.29 -20.00 14.70
N PHE A 117 4.48 -19.10 15.28
CA PHE A 117 3.72 -19.41 16.48
C PHE A 117 2.70 -20.54 16.26
N PHE A 118 1.97 -20.52 15.13
CA PHE A 118 1.01 -21.58 14.82
C PHE A 118 1.69 -22.93 14.57
N GLU A 119 2.86 -22.96 13.94
CA GLU A 119 3.67 -24.17 13.78
C GLU A 119 4.11 -24.75 15.13
N LEU A 120 4.50 -23.90 16.08
CA LEU A 120 4.91 -24.31 17.43
C LEU A 120 3.71 -24.71 18.33
N ALA A 121 2.60 -23.99 18.24
CA ALA A 121 1.42 -24.21 19.07
C ALA A 121 0.53 -25.36 18.57
N PHE A 122 0.57 -25.65 17.27
CA PHE A 122 -0.20 -26.73 16.63
C PHE A 122 0.67 -27.55 15.66
N PRO A 123 1.68 -28.28 16.16
CA PRO A 123 2.60 -29.04 15.31
C PRO A 123 1.88 -30.08 14.44
N ASP A 124 0.81 -30.69 14.96
CA ASP A 124 0.03 -31.75 14.29
C ASP A 124 -0.82 -31.27 13.10
N ARG A 125 -1.05 -29.94 12.95
CA ARG A 125 -1.79 -29.41 11.79
C ARG A 125 -0.95 -29.38 10.50
N SER A 126 0.36 -29.57 10.61
CA SER A 126 1.28 -29.67 9.46
C SER A 126 1.42 -31.10 8.90
N GLY A 127 0.92 -32.10 9.63
CA GLY A 127 0.98 -33.51 9.24
C GLY A 127 -0.03 -33.83 8.13
N LYS A 128 0.45 -34.21 6.95
CA LYS A 128 -0.39 -34.86 5.95
C LYS A 128 -0.81 -36.24 6.48
N ILE A 129 -2.05 -36.37 6.93
CA ILE A 129 -2.62 -37.68 7.26
C ILE A 129 -2.99 -38.36 5.95
N TYR A 130 -2.34 -39.49 5.69
CA TYR A 130 -2.63 -40.35 4.56
C TYR A 130 -3.57 -41.47 5.02
N THR A 131 -4.58 -41.80 4.21
CA THR A 131 -5.33 -43.04 4.41
C THR A 131 -4.39 -44.26 4.24
N PRO A 132 -4.80 -45.47 4.69
CA PRO A 132 -4.09 -46.71 4.34
C PRO A 132 -3.93 -46.96 2.82
N ARG A 133 -4.60 -46.18 1.97
CA ARG A 133 -4.49 -46.18 0.50
C ARG A 133 -3.67 -44.99 -0.06
N GLY A 134 -2.99 -44.22 0.79
CA GLY A 134 -2.07 -43.16 0.36
C GLY A 134 -2.74 -41.87 -0.14
N THR A 135 -4.04 -41.68 0.10
CA THR A 135 -4.74 -40.45 -0.30
C THR A 135 -4.65 -39.40 0.82
N PRO A 136 -4.27 -38.14 0.52
CA PRO A 136 -4.20 -37.07 1.51
C PRO A 136 -5.62 -36.68 1.95
N VAL A 137 -5.87 -36.71 3.26
CA VAL A 137 -7.16 -36.30 3.83
C VAL A 137 -7.04 -34.88 4.38
N SER A 138 -7.90 -33.99 3.90
CA SER A 138 -8.04 -32.62 4.41
C SER A 138 -8.48 -32.65 5.88
N HIS A 139 -7.86 -31.81 6.70
CA HIS A 139 -8.16 -31.62 8.12
C HIS A 139 -9.48 -30.84 8.33
N ASP A 140 -10.49 -31.09 7.50
CA ASP A 140 -11.72 -30.29 7.49
C ASP A 140 -12.55 -30.59 8.74
N MET A 141 -12.89 -29.51 9.44
CA MET A 141 -13.50 -29.48 10.77
C MET A 141 -14.96 -29.97 10.77
N ARG A 142 -15.20 -31.27 10.51
CA ARG A 142 -16.55 -31.87 10.57
C ARG A 142 -16.63 -33.22 11.28
N SER A 143 -16.08 -33.30 12.48
CA SER A 143 -16.54 -34.33 13.43
C SER A 143 -16.95 -33.67 14.74
N MET A 144 -18.08 -32.97 14.70
CA MET A 144 -18.81 -32.56 15.89
C MET A 144 -19.80 -33.68 16.20
N VAL A 145 -19.42 -34.60 17.12
CA VAL A 145 -20.32 -35.65 17.60
C VAL A 145 -21.34 -35.01 18.54
N LEU A 146 -22.50 -34.64 18.02
CA LEU A 146 -23.65 -34.26 18.85
C LEU A 146 -24.23 -35.54 19.47
N ASN A 147 -23.95 -35.75 20.75
CA ASN A 147 -24.61 -36.80 21.54
C ASN A 147 -26.07 -36.37 21.80
N ARG A 148 -27.01 -36.88 21.00
CA ARG A 148 -28.44 -36.67 21.21
C ARG A 148 -28.99 -37.82 22.06
N ARG A 149 -28.82 -37.70 23.38
CA ARG A 149 -29.57 -38.48 24.38
C ARG A 149 -29.89 -37.62 25.59
N MET A 150 -31.08 -37.01 25.58
CA MET A 150 -32.20 -37.28 26.49
C MET A 150 -33.41 -36.45 26.05
#